data_AF-A0A431JZ33-F1
#
_entry.id   AF-A0A431JZ33-F1
#
_cell.length_a   1.000
_cell.length_b   1.000
_cell.length_c   1.000
_cell.angle_alpha   90.00
_cell.angle_beta   90.00
_cell.angle_gamma   90.00
#
_symmetry.space_group_name_H-M   'P 1'
#
loop_
_entity.id
_entity.type
_entity.pdbx_description
1 polymer ?
#
loop_
_entity_poly.entity_id
_entity_poly.type
_entity_poly.pdbx_seq_one_letter_code
_entity_poly.pdbx_strand_id
1 'polypeptide(L)'
;MEMIEHAIRENSLVGAFAFVGLIMWISVHLSRKLTFGRVHGSAIAIVIGLALAYWGGIQTGGSKGLADLKLFAGIGLMGGAMMRDFAIVATAFEVQVDEAKKAGLVGVMALLLGTIIPFIVGASVAWSMGYTDAVAMTTIGAGAVTYIVGPVTGAAIGASSDLMALAIATGLIKAIMVMVFTPVAARFMGLDNPRSAMVFGGLAGTVSGVSAGLAATDRRLVPYGALVATFHTGLGCLLGPSVLFLATKAIVG
;
A
#
# COMPACT_ATOMS: atom_id res chain seq x y z
N MET A 1 -2.26 -30.65 -19.28
CA MET A 1 -1.58 -29.95 -18.16
C MET A 1 -0.26 -29.37 -18.63
N GLU A 2 0.59 -30.16 -19.30
CA GLU A 2 1.89 -29.69 -19.82
C GLU A 2 1.83 -28.49 -20.77
N MET A 3 0.84 -28.44 -21.68
CA MET A 3 0.67 -27.30 -22.60
C MET A 3 0.34 -25.98 -21.87
N ILE A 4 -0.44 -26.05 -20.79
CA ILE A 4 -0.79 -24.88 -19.97
C ILE A 4 0.42 -24.45 -19.13
N GLU A 5 1.14 -25.40 -18.54
CA GLU A 5 2.38 -25.10 -17.82
C GLU A 5 3.44 -24.48 -18.72
N HIS A 6 3.59 -24.98 -19.95
CA HIS A 6 4.53 -24.43 -20.92
C HIS A 6 4.15 -22.99 -21.31
N ALA A 7 2.87 -22.75 -21.62
CA ALA A 7 2.38 -21.41 -21.96
C ALA A 7 2.55 -20.40 -20.81
N ILE A 8 2.33 -20.82 -19.56
CA ILE A 8 2.54 -19.98 -18.37
C ILE A 8 4.02 -19.72 -18.13
N ARG A 9 4.91 -20.69 -18.40
CA ARG A 9 6.36 -20.49 -18.25
C ARG A 9 6.91 -19.49 -19.28
N GLU A 10 6.47 -19.58 -20.53
CA GLU A 10 6.85 -18.62 -21.56
C GLU A 10 6.25 -17.24 -21.32
N ASN A 11 5.02 -17.17 -20.80
CA ASN A 11 4.33 -15.92 -20.51
C ASN A 11 4.12 -15.72 -19.01
N SER A 12 5.21 -15.79 -18.24
CA SER A 12 5.18 -15.77 -16.77
C SER A 12 4.43 -14.57 -16.18
N LEU A 13 4.59 -13.38 -16.77
CA LEU A 13 3.87 -12.18 -16.33
C LEU A 13 2.36 -12.25 -16.60
N VAL A 14 1.96 -12.77 -17.76
CA VAL A 14 0.53 -12.96 -18.10
C VAL A 14 -0.11 -13.98 -17.16
N GLY A 15 0.61 -15.07 -16.88
CA GLY A 15 0.20 -16.06 -15.87
C GLY A 15 0.03 -15.44 -14.48
N ALA A 16 0.93 -14.55 -14.07
CA ALA A 16 0.81 -13.82 -12.81
C ALA A 16 -0.42 -12.92 -12.77
N PHE A 17 -0.70 -12.13 -13.82
CA PHE A 17 -1.91 -11.31 -13.91
C PHE A 17 -3.19 -12.16 -13.87
N ALA A 18 -3.22 -13.29 -14.59
CA ALA A 18 -4.37 -14.20 -14.57
C ALA A 18 -4.59 -14.78 -13.16
N PHE A 19 -3.52 -15.19 -12.48
CA PHE A 19 -3.57 -15.72 -11.12
C PHE A 19 -4.04 -14.68 -10.10
N VAL A 20 -3.47 -13.47 -10.11
CA VAL A 20 -3.90 -12.37 -9.25
C VAL A 20 -5.34 -11.97 -9.55
N GLY A 21 -5.73 -11.92 -10.83
CA GLY A 21 -7.10 -11.68 -11.26
C GLY A 21 -8.09 -12.72 -10.73
N LEU A 22 -7.71 -14.00 -10.73
CA LEU A 22 -8.50 -15.08 -10.14
C LEU A 22 -8.65 -14.90 -8.61
N ILE A 23 -7.56 -14.60 -7.90
CA ILE A 23 -7.62 -14.32 -6.46
C ILE A 23 -8.56 -13.15 -6.18
N MET A 24 -8.46 -12.06 -6.95
CA MET A 24 -9.34 -10.90 -6.82
C MET A 24 -10.81 -11.27 -7.07
N TRP A 25 -11.10 -12.05 -8.11
CA TRP A 25 -12.45 -12.52 -8.40
C TRP A 25 -13.04 -13.35 -7.25
N ILE A 26 -12.28 -14.33 -6.75
CA ILE A 26 -12.66 -15.15 -5.60
C ILE A 26 -12.90 -14.26 -4.38
N SER A 27 -12.01 -13.29 -4.14
CA SER A 27 -12.07 -12.40 -2.98
C SER A 27 -13.29 -11.48 -3.00
N VAL A 28 -13.67 -10.96 -4.17
CA VAL A 28 -14.89 -10.16 -4.34
C VAL A 28 -16.14 -11.02 -4.13
N HIS A 29 -16.16 -12.25 -4.65
CA HIS A 29 -17.27 -13.18 -4.45
C HIS A 29 -17.43 -13.55 -2.97
N LEU A 30 -16.30 -13.80 -2.30
CA LEU A 30 -16.24 -14.14 -0.89
C LEU A 30 -16.68 -12.96 -0.01
N SER A 31 -16.24 -11.74 -0.33
CA SER A 31 -16.68 -10.51 0.33
C SER A 31 -18.20 -10.38 0.32
N ARG A 32 -18.85 -10.62 -0.82
CA ARG A 32 -20.31 -10.53 -0.96
C ARG A 32 -21.03 -11.63 -0.17
N LYS A 33 -20.54 -12.87 -0.21
CA LYS A 33 -21.20 -14.02 0.44
C LYS A 33 -20.96 -14.10 1.96
N LEU A 34 -19.74 -13.88 2.43
CA LEU A 34 -19.39 -14.04 3.85
C LEU A 34 -19.59 -12.76 4.66
N THR A 35 -19.28 -11.60 4.08
CA THR A 35 -19.28 -10.34 4.85
C THR A 35 -20.45 -9.42 4.50
N PHE A 36 -21.38 -9.89 3.66
CA PHE A 36 -22.47 -9.08 3.09
C PHE A 36 -21.95 -7.78 2.44
N GLY A 37 -20.71 -7.81 1.91
CA GLY A 37 -20.04 -6.65 1.31
C GLY A 37 -19.48 -5.63 2.31
N ARG A 38 -19.46 -5.91 3.63
CA ARG A 38 -18.88 -5.01 4.63
C ARG A 38 -17.36 -4.93 4.57
N VAL A 39 -16.68 -6.02 4.19
CA VAL A 39 -15.23 -6.04 3.99
C VAL A 39 -14.94 -5.93 2.50
N HIS A 40 -14.10 -4.98 2.09
CA HIS A 40 -13.73 -4.81 0.68
C HIS A 40 -12.95 -6.03 0.17
N GLY A 41 -13.22 -6.46 -1.06
CA GLY A 41 -12.60 -7.66 -1.65
C GLY A 41 -11.06 -7.63 -1.67
N SER A 42 -10.45 -6.45 -1.78
CA SER A 42 -8.99 -6.26 -1.72
C SER A 42 -8.38 -6.69 -0.38
N ALA A 43 -9.07 -6.47 0.75
CA ALA A 43 -8.58 -6.90 2.06
C ALA A 43 -8.51 -8.43 2.16
N ILE A 44 -9.52 -9.13 1.62
CA ILE A 44 -9.54 -10.59 1.53
C ILE A 44 -8.42 -11.09 0.61
N ALA A 45 -8.22 -10.43 -0.55
CA ALA A 45 -7.17 -10.78 -1.49
C ALA A 45 -5.77 -10.66 -0.88
N ILE A 46 -5.52 -9.61 -0.07
CA ILE A 46 -4.26 -9.45 0.67
C ILE A 46 -4.04 -10.63 1.62
N VAL A 47 -5.06 -11.02 2.39
CA VAL A 47 -4.94 -12.16 3.33
C VAL A 47 -4.67 -13.46 2.58
N ILE A 48 -5.36 -13.72 1.47
CA ILE A 48 -5.11 -14.90 0.63
C ILE A 48 -3.69 -14.86 0.06
N GLY A 49 -3.24 -13.71 -0.44
CA GLY A 49 -1.88 -13.53 -0.97
C GLY A 49 -0.80 -13.80 0.08
N LEU A 50 -0.99 -13.31 1.31
CA LEU A 50 -0.08 -13.56 2.44
C LEU A 50 -0.06 -15.05 2.82
N ALA A 51 -1.23 -15.70 2.90
CA ALA A 51 -1.32 -17.12 3.20
C ALA A 51 -0.61 -17.98 2.14
N LEU A 52 -0.79 -17.63 0.86
CA LEU A 52 -0.12 -18.31 -0.24
C LEU A 52 1.38 -18.05 -0.25
N ALA A 53 1.83 -16.83 0.04
CA ALA A 53 3.25 -16.51 0.15
C ALA A 53 3.93 -17.31 1.28
N TYR A 54 3.27 -17.42 2.44
CA TYR A 54 3.72 -18.24 3.57
C TYR A 54 3.80 -19.72 3.18
N TRP A 55 2.74 -20.25 2.56
CA TRP A 55 2.72 -21.63 2.08
C TRP A 55 3.83 -21.91 1.04
N GLY A 56 4.03 -21.00 0.08
CA GLY A 56 5.11 -21.10 -0.91
C GLY A 56 6.50 -21.09 -0.28
N GLY A 57 6.71 -20.28 0.76
CA GLY A 57 7.95 -20.25 1.53
C GLY A 57 8.22 -21.56 2.26
N ILE A 58 7.23 -22.15 2.93
CA ILE A 58 7.36 -23.47 3.59
C ILE A 58 7.72 -24.56 2.57
N GLN A 59 7.04 -24.58 1.42
CA GLN A 59 7.21 -25.64 0.43
C GLN A 59 8.55 -25.60 -0.29
N THR A 60 9.13 -24.40 -0.45
CA THR A 60 10.40 -24.21 -1.17
C THR A 60 11.61 -24.09 -0.24
N GLY A 61 11.38 -23.77 1.04
CA GLY A 61 12.44 -23.35 1.96
C GLY A 61 13.09 -22.01 1.58
N GLY A 62 12.52 -21.29 0.62
CA GLY A 62 13.03 -20.05 0.08
C GLY A 62 12.51 -18.81 0.82
N SER A 63 13.03 -17.64 0.43
CA SER A 63 12.72 -16.34 1.07
C SER A 63 11.79 -15.44 0.24
N LYS A 64 11.35 -15.88 -0.95
CA LYS A 64 10.50 -15.08 -1.88
C LYS A 64 9.08 -15.62 -1.98
N GLY A 65 8.70 -16.56 -1.11
CA GLY A 65 7.34 -17.09 -1.01
C GLY A 65 6.91 -17.82 -2.28
N LEU A 66 5.75 -17.47 -2.84
CA LEU A 66 5.27 -18.09 -4.10
C LEU A 66 6.24 -17.90 -5.26
N ALA A 67 7.03 -16.81 -5.29
CA ALA A 67 7.92 -16.54 -6.40
C ALA A 67 9.09 -17.53 -6.51
N ASP A 68 9.38 -18.29 -5.45
CA ASP A 68 10.39 -19.36 -5.47
C ASP A 68 9.91 -20.61 -6.25
N LEU A 69 8.60 -20.74 -6.47
CA LEU A 69 8.04 -21.78 -7.32
C LEU A 69 8.14 -21.37 -8.79
N LYS A 70 8.76 -22.23 -9.62
CA LYS A 70 8.98 -21.97 -11.06
C LYS A 70 7.71 -21.56 -11.83
N LEU A 71 6.56 -22.14 -11.48
CA LEU A 71 5.27 -21.83 -12.10
C LEU A 71 4.77 -20.41 -11.77
N PHE A 72 5.17 -19.87 -10.61
CA PHE A 72 4.73 -18.59 -10.07
C PHE A 72 5.83 -17.52 -10.06
N ALA A 73 6.96 -17.77 -10.73
CA ALA A 73 8.07 -16.83 -10.83
C ALA A 73 7.63 -15.44 -11.38
N GLY A 74 6.63 -15.42 -12.25
CA GLY A 74 6.03 -14.20 -12.77
C GLY A 74 5.39 -13.30 -11.70
N ILE A 75 4.95 -13.86 -10.55
CA ILE A 75 4.45 -13.09 -9.41
C ILE A 75 5.58 -12.25 -8.80
N GLY A 76 6.81 -12.78 -8.76
CA GLY A 76 7.98 -12.04 -8.32
C GLY A 76 8.31 -10.87 -9.24
N LEU A 77 8.13 -11.04 -10.56
CA LEU A 77 8.27 -9.94 -11.54
C LEU A 77 7.16 -8.89 -11.39
N MET A 78 5.90 -9.34 -11.24
CA MET A 78 4.73 -8.48 -11.07
C MET A 78 4.79 -7.66 -9.77
N GLY A 79 5.26 -8.26 -8.67
CA GLY A 79 5.43 -7.59 -7.37
C GLY A 79 6.78 -6.92 -7.17
N GLY A 80 7.68 -7.00 -8.16
CA GLY A 80 9.04 -6.47 -8.09
C GLY A 80 9.10 -4.94 -8.21
N ALA A 81 10.30 -4.39 -7.99
CA ALA A 81 10.54 -2.96 -8.04
C ALA A 81 10.12 -2.31 -9.37
N MET A 82 10.39 -2.95 -10.51
CA MET A 82 10.06 -2.41 -11.83
C MET A 82 8.55 -2.19 -12.03
N MET A 83 7.73 -3.18 -11.69
CA MET A 83 6.27 -3.06 -11.85
C MET A 83 5.65 -2.13 -10.81
N ARG A 84 6.19 -2.11 -9.60
CA ARG A 84 5.83 -1.12 -8.58
C ARG A 84 6.10 0.30 -9.09
N ASP A 85 7.30 0.56 -9.59
CA ASP A 85 7.71 1.90 -10.03
C ASP A 85 6.94 2.33 -11.28
N PHE A 86 6.68 1.40 -12.21
CA PHE A 86 5.77 1.61 -13.33
C PHE A 86 4.37 2.00 -12.86
N ALA A 87 3.81 1.30 -11.87
CA ALA A 87 2.49 1.62 -11.34
C ALA A 87 2.45 3.01 -10.68
N ILE A 88 3.49 3.40 -9.92
CA ILE A 88 3.59 4.74 -9.33
C ILE A 88 3.52 5.82 -10.42
N VAL A 89 4.33 5.65 -11.48
CA VAL A 89 4.39 6.60 -12.60
C VAL A 89 3.06 6.62 -13.36
N ALA A 90 2.48 5.46 -13.65
CA ALA A 90 1.19 5.35 -14.32
C ALA A 90 0.08 6.07 -13.54
N THR A 91 0.02 5.88 -12.21
CA THR A 91 -0.96 6.59 -11.37
C THR A 91 -0.73 8.10 -11.38
N ALA A 92 0.52 8.58 -11.45
CA ALA A 92 0.80 10.00 -11.57
C ALA A 92 0.27 10.61 -12.89
N PHE A 93 0.31 9.85 -14.00
CA PHE A 93 -0.25 10.29 -15.28
C PHE A 93 -1.78 10.34 -15.30
N GLU A 94 -2.47 9.59 -14.44
CA GLU A 94 -3.94 9.62 -14.32
C GLU A 94 -4.46 10.83 -13.55
N VAL A 95 -3.58 11.58 -12.86
CA VAL A 95 -3.99 12.72 -12.04
C VAL A 95 -4.48 13.88 -12.92
N GLN A 96 -5.76 14.22 -12.74
CA GLN A 96 -6.35 15.41 -13.34
C GLN A 96 -5.94 16.65 -12.54
N VAL A 97 -5.04 17.44 -13.12
CA VAL A 97 -4.45 18.63 -12.48
C VAL A 97 -5.52 19.61 -12.00
N ASP A 98 -6.59 19.79 -12.77
CA ASP A 98 -7.67 20.72 -12.41
C ASP A 98 -8.48 20.24 -11.20
N GLU A 99 -8.68 18.93 -11.05
CA GLU A 99 -9.28 18.36 -9.84
C GLU A 99 -8.31 18.46 -8.65
N ALA A 100 -7.02 18.24 -8.86
CA ALA A 100 -6.01 18.33 -7.80
C ALA A 100 -5.93 19.75 -7.22
N LYS A 101 -6.06 20.78 -8.07
CA LYS A 101 -6.12 22.18 -7.64
C LYS A 101 -7.30 22.48 -6.72
N LYS A 102 -8.43 21.77 -6.85
CA LYS A 102 -9.61 21.97 -5.98
C LYS A 102 -9.37 21.54 -4.54
N ALA A 103 -8.43 20.63 -4.30
CA ALA A 103 -8.01 20.28 -2.94
C ALA A 103 -7.36 21.48 -2.23
N GLY A 104 -6.72 22.37 -3.00
CA GLY A 104 -6.13 23.62 -2.53
C GLY A 104 -5.16 23.44 -1.37
N LEU A 105 -5.03 24.48 -0.54
CA LEU A 105 -4.12 24.47 0.62
C LEU A 105 -4.50 23.40 1.64
N VAL A 106 -5.79 23.11 1.79
CA VAL A 106 -6.28 22.10 2.73
C VAL A 106 -5.79 20.70 2.34
N GLY A 107 -5.82 20.37 1.05
CA GLY A 107 -5.26 19.12 0.53
C GLY A 107 -3.76 18.99 0.78
N VAL A 108 -3.00 20.07 0.52
CA VAL A 108 -1.54 20.09 0.76
C VAL A 108 -1.23 19.88 2.24
N MET A 109 -1.93 20.58 3.15
CA MET A 109 -1.73 20.40 4.58
C MET A 109 -2.13 19.00 5.04
N ALA A 110 -3.25 18.46 4.54
CA ALA A 110 -3.67 17.10 4.84
C ALA A 110 -2.62 16.07 4.38
N LEU A 111 -2.07 16.23 3.17
CA LEU A 111 -1.00 15.39 2.62
C LEU A 111 0.27 15.42 3.47
N LEU A 112 0.74 16.61 3.83
CA LEU A 112 1.94 16.77 4.67
C LEU A 112 1.73 16.13 6.04
N LEU A 113 0.60 16.42 6.70
CA LEU A 113 0.29 15.83 8.00
C LEU A 113 0.11 14.31 7.91
N GLY A 114 -0.59 13.81 6.89
CA GLY A 114 -0.76 12.38 6.64
C GLY A 114 0.53 11.66 6.22
N THR A 115 1.59 12.39 5.89
CA THR A 115 2.93 11.83 5.65
C THR A 115 3.76 11.87 6.92
N ILE A 116 3.88 13.04 7.55
CA ILE A 116 4.76 13.27 8.68
C ILE A 116 4.27 12.55 9.93
N ILE A 117 2.97 12.60 10.24
CA ILE A 117 2.44 11.99 11.46
C ILE A 117 2.60 10.46 11.42
N PRO A 118 2.16 9.73 10.37
CA PRO A 118 2.38 8.29 10.32
C PRO A 118 3.85 7.90 10.30
N PHE A 119 4.72 8.69 9.65
CA PHE A 119 6.16 8.45 9.70
C PHE A 119 6.70 8.51 11.13
N ILE A 120 6.38 9.57 11.88
CA ILE A 120 6.81 9.72 13.27
C ILE A 120 6.29 8.57 14.13
N VAL A 121 5.02 8.20 13.97
CA VAL A 121 4.42 7.08 14.70
C VAL A 121 5.14 5.77 14.36
N GLY A 122 5.36 5.48 13.08
CA GLY A 122 6.04 4.25 12.64
C GLY A 122 7.49 4.18 13.12
N ALA A 123 8.24 5.29 13.02
CA ALA A 123 9.61 5.37 13.52
C ALA A 123 9.67 5.24 15.05
N SER A 124 8.72 5.85 15.77
CA SER A 124 8.64 5.72 17.24
C SER A 124 8.31 4.30 17.68
N VAL A 125 7.41 3.62 16.96
CA VAL A 125 7.11 2.21 17.20
C VAL A 125 8.35 1.35 16.92
N ALA A 126 9.05 1.57 15.80
CA ALA A 126 10.30 0.87 15.50
C ALA A 126 11.32 1.04 16.63
N TRP A 127 11.49 2.26 17.14
CA TRP A 127 12.36 2.55 18.27
C TRP A 127 11.94 1.79 19.53
N SER A 128 10.64 1.78 19.87
CA SER A 128 10.12 1.03 21.01
C SER A 128 10.32 -0.49 20.89
N MET A 129 10.44 -0.99 19.66
CA MET A 129 10.72 -2.40 19.36
C MET A 129 12.23 -2.71 19.30
N GLY A 130 13.10 -1.73 19.59
CA GLY A 130 14.55 -1.90 19.69
C GLY A 130 15.34 -1.54 18.43
N TYR A 131 14.70 -1.07 17.35
CA TYR A 131 15.41 -0.54 16.18
C TYR A 131 15.97 0.85 16.50
N THR A 132 17.29 0.98 16.50
CA THR A 132 17.98 2.24 16.87
C THR A 132 18.73 2.88 15.71
N ASP A 133 18.96 2.16 14.62
CA ASP A 133 19.63 2.70 13.45
C ASP A 133 18.65 3.48 12.55
N ALA A 134 19.17 4.55 11.95
CA ALA A 134 18.39 5.45 11.10
C ALA A 134 17.78 4.74 9.88
N VAL A 135 18.44 3.71 9.34
CA VAL A 135 17.98 2.97 8.16
C VAL A 135 16.73 2.17 8.49
N ALA A 136 16.74 1.38 9.57
CA ALA A 136 15.59 0.60 10.01
C ALA A 136 14.43 1.49 10.42
N MET A 137 14.67 2.50 11.26
CA MET A 137 13.62 3.40 11.73
C MET A 137 12.95 4.16 10.59
N THR A 138 13.74 4.69 9.65
CA THR A 138 13.21 5.40 8.48
C THR A 138 12.46 4.45 7.56
N THR A 139 12.95 3.23 7.34
CA THR A 139 12.28 2.26 6.46
C THR A 139 10.91 1.86 7.01
N ILE A 140 10.82 1.55 8.30
CA ILE A 140 9.56 1.19 8.96
C ILE A 140 8.62 2.40 9.05
N GLY A 141 9.14 3.59 9.41
CA GLY A 141 8.38 4.84 9.40
C GLY A 141 7.82 5.17 8.02
N ALA A 142 8.62 5.03 6.96
CA ALA A 142 8.20 5.17 5.57
C ALA A 142 7.11 4.15 5.18
N GLY A 143 7.18 2.93 5.71
CA GLY A 143 6.12 1.93 5.58
C GLY A 143 4.79 2.36 6.19
N ALA A 144 4.81 3.06 7.33
CA ALA A 144 3.61 3.63 7.95
C ALA A 144 3.00 4.77 7.12
N VAL A 145 3.80 5.47 6.28
CA VAL A 145 3.27 6.41 5.28
C VAL A 145 2.49 5.65 4.22
N THR A 146 3.12 4.71 3.48
CA THR A 146 2.40 3.75 2.64
C THR A 146 3.20 2.46 2.50
N TYR A 147 2.52 1.36 2.16
CA TYR A 147 3.17 0.09 1.85
C TYR A 147 4.07 0.14 0.59
N ILE A 148 4.05 1.25 -0.17
CA ILE A 148 4.93 1.49 -1.32
C ILE A 148 6.14 2.34 -0.92
N VAL A 149 5.91 3.38 -0.13
CA VAL A 149 6.94 4.34 0.31
C VAL A 149 8.00 3.66 1.16
N GLY A 150 7.60 2.72 2.02
CA GLY A 150 8.51 1.88 2.81
C GLY A 150 9.60 1.19 1.99
N PRO A 151 9.27 0.26 1.08
CA PRO A 151 10.27 -0.45 0.28
C PRO A 151 11.01 0.44 -0.72
N VAL A 152 10.42 1.55 -1.22
CA VAL A 152 11.16 2.51 -2.06
C VAL A 152 12.22 3.22 -1.23
N THR A 153 11.86 3.72 -0.04
CA THR A 153 12.77 4.40 0.88
C THR A 153 13.87 3.46 1.33
N GLY A 154 13.51 2.26 1.80
CA GLY A 154 14.45 1.24 2.25
C GLY A 154 15.46 0.85 1.16
N ALA A 155 15.00 0.63 -0.07
CA ALA A 155 15.91 0.34 -1.18
C ALA A 155 16.88 1.50 -1.47
N ALA A 156 16.42 2.74 -1.38
CA ALA A 156 17.23 3.92 -1.64
C ALA A 156 18.30 4.17 -0.56
N ILE A 157 18.02 3.84 0.70
CA ILE A 157 18.95 4.05 1.82
C ILE A 157 19.71 2.78 2.24
N GLY A 158 19.55 1.66 1.53
CA GLY A 158 20.30 0.42 1.74
C GLY A 158 19.77 -0.49 2.86
N ALA A 159 18.47 -0.47 3.12
CA ALA A 159 17.82 -1.37 4.08
C ALA A 159 17.83 -2.84 3.60
N SER A 160 17.82 -3.78 4.55
CA SER A 160 17.68 -5.21 4.25
C SER A 160 16.28 -5.54 3.72
N SER A 161 16.17 -6.66 2.98
CA SER A 161 14.90 -7.17 2.47
C SER A 161 13.86 -7.39 3.57
N ASP A 162 14.31 -7.82 4.74
CA ASP A 162 13.42 -8.14 5.87
C ASP A 162 12.83 -6.86 6.48
N LEU A 163 13.62 -5.79 6.57
CA LEU A 163 13.13 -4.47 6.97
C LEU A 163 12.14 -3.90 5.95
N MET A 164 12.41 -4.06 4.66
CA MET A 164 11.48 -3.66 3.60
C MET A 164 10.17 -4.45 3.67
N ALA A 165 10.22 -5.75 3.98
CA ALA A 165 9.04 -6.57 4.19
C ALA A 165 8.22 -6.12 5.40
N LEU A 166 8.87 -5.79 6.53
CA LEU A 166 8.21 -5.21 7.71
C LEU A 166 7.54 -3.86 7.39
N ALA A 167 8.19 -3.02 6.59
CA ALA A 167 7.64 -1.75 6.16
C ALA A 167 6.39 -1.92 5.27
N ILE A 168 6.42 -2.88 4.33
CA ILE A 168 5.25 -3.26 3.53
C ILE A 168 4.10 -3.71 4.45
N ALA A 169 4.39 -4.59 5.41
CA ALA A 169 3.41 -5.09 6.36
C ALA A 169 2.77 -3.96 7.18
N THR A 170 3.58 -3.01 7.66
CA THR A 170 3.13 -1.83 8.41
C THR A 170 2.12 -1.01 7.61
N GLY A 171 2.44 -0.71 6.34
CA GLY A 171 1.54 0.05 5.46
C GLY A 171 0.27 -0.72 5.08
N LEU A 172 0.37 -2.05 4.89
CA LEU A 172 -0.79 -2.90 4.59
C LEU A 172 -1.78 -2.95 5.76
N ILE A 173 -1.28 -3.09 6.99
CA ILE A 173 -2.12 -3.05 8.20
C ILE A 173 -2.87 -1.72 8.26
N LYS A 174 -2.16 -0.59 8.08
CA LYS A 174 -2.81 0.73 8.04
C LYS A 174 -3.89 0.80 6.97
N ALA A 175 -3.59 0.34 5.75
CA ALA A 175 -4.56 0.35 4.66
C ALA A 175 -5.82 -0.46 5.02
N ILE A 176 -5.67 -1.67 5.54
CA ILE A 176 -6.78 -2.53 5.96
C ILE A 176 -7.60 -1.87 7.08
N MET A 177 -6.94 -1.27 8.08
CA MET A 177 -7.64 -0.54 9.14
C MET A 177 -8.49 0.59 8.56
N VAL A 178 -7.95 1.37 7.63
CA VAL A 178 -8.72 2.42 6.95
C VAL A 178 -9.89 1.82 6.17
N MET A 179 -9.71 0.72 5.42
CA MET A 179 -10.82 0.06 4.70
C MET A 179 -11.96 -0.36 5.62
N VAL A 180 -11.63 -0.96 6.76
CA VAL A 180 -12.61 -1.60 7.66
C VAL A 180 -13.30 -0.59 8.57
N PHE A 181 -12.56 0.39 9.10
CA PHE A 181 -13.10 1.32 10.10
C PHE A 181 -13.76 2.56 9.50
N THR A 182 -13.42 2.94 8.26
CA THR A 182 -14.00 4.14 7.63
C THR A 182 -15.52 4.14 7.60
N PRO A 183 -16.22 3.06 7.17
CA PRO A 183 -17.68 3.08 7.12
C PRO A 183 -18.33 3.25 8.49
N VAL A 184 -17.69 2.73 9.55
CA VAL A 184 -18.17 2.84 10.93
C VAL A 184 -17.95 4.26 11.47
N ALA A 185 -16.79 4.86 11.18
CA ALA A 185 -16.43 6.19 11.64
C ALA A 185 -16.93 7.33 10.73
N ALA A 186 -17.51 7.02 9.57
CA ALA A 186 -17.85 7.99 8.53
C ALA A 186 -18.74 9.15 9.01
N ARG A 187 -19.77 8.86 9.81
CA ARG A 187 -20.67 9.88 10.37
C ARG A 187 -19.94 10.80 11.35
N PHE A 188 -19.05 10.23 12.17
CA PHE A 188 -18.25 10.99 13.12
C PHE A 188 -17.24 11.89 12.41
N MET A 189 -16.66 11.41 11.30
CA MET A 189 -15.71 12.17 10.48
C MET A 189 -16.36 13.19 9.53
N GLY A 190 -17.69 13.25 9.44
CA GLY A 190 -18.40 14.15 8.52
C GLY A 190 -18.12 13.85 7.04
N LEU A 191 -17.98 12.57 6.66
CA LEU A 191 -17.75 12.15 5.28
C LEU A 191 -19.03 12.22 4.45
N ASP A 192 -19.53 13.42 4.23
CA ASP A 192 -20.75 13.71 3.48
C ASP A 192 -20.56 14.66 2.29
N ASN A 193 -19.34 15.18 2.08
CA ASN A 193 -19.04 16.14 1.02
C ASN A 193 -17.63 15.95 0.42
N PRO A 194 -17.40 16.48 -0.80
CA PRO A 194 -16.10 16.35 -1.47
C PRO A 194 -14.91 16.88 -0.66
N ARG A 195 -15.10 17.96 0.11
CA ARG A 195 -14.01 18.60 0.87
C ARG A 195 -13.58 17.77 2.05
N SER A 196 -14.52 17.20 2.81
CA SER A 196 -14.17 16.28 3.90
C SER A 196 -13.55 14.99 3.37
N ALA A 197 -14.03 14.47 2.23
CA ALA A 197 -13.41 13.33 1.56
C ALA A 197 -11.96 13.58 1.14
N MET A 198 -11.65 14.78 0.59
CA MET A 198 -10.28 15.18 0.24
C MET A 198 -9.36 15.25 1.48
N VAL A 199 -9.84 15.86 2.57
CA VAL A 199 -9.09 15.93 3.84
C VAL A 199 -8.83 14.53 4.37
N PHE A 200 -9.85 13.67 4.41
CA PHE A 200 -9.73 12.30 4.84
C PHE A 200 -8.74 11.50 3.98
N GLY A 201 -8.81 11.64 2.67
CA GLY A 201 -7.85 11.02 1.74
C GLY A 201 -6.42 11.46 2.01
N GLY A 202 -6.22 12.77 2.23
CA GLY A 202 -4.94 13.35 2.60
C GLY A 202 -4.43 12.91 3.96
N LEU A 203 -5.28 12.72 4.97
CA LEU A 203 -4.83 12.31 6.31
C LEU A 203 -4.60 10.80 6.42
N ALA A 204 -5.46 9.98 5.80
CA ALA A 204 -5.35 8.53 5.88
C ALA A 204 -4.11 7.99 5.13
N GLY A 205 -3.74 8.63 4.02
CA GLY A 205 -2.53 8.31 3.26
C GLY A 205 -2.51 6.89 2.72
N THR A 206 -3.63 6.43 2.16
CA THR A 206 -3.73 5.10 1.52
C THR A 206 -4.80 5.13 0.44
N VAL A 207 -4.39 5.04 -0.83
CA VAL A 207 -5.32 5.10 -1.98
C VAL A 207 -6.34 3.97 -1.92
N SER A 208 -5.87 2.74 -1.75
CA SER A 208 -6.74 1.56 -1.68
C SER A 208 -7.63 1.60 -0.44
N GLY A 209 -7.09 2.02 0.71
CA GLY A 209 -7.83 2.14 1.96
C GLY A 209 -8.97 3.15 1.88
N VAL A 210 -8.65 4.36 1.42
CA VAL A 210 -9.58 5.47 1.26
C VAL A 210 -10.64 5.13 0.22
N SER A 211 -10.25 4.58 -0.93
CA SER A 211 -11.18 4.26 -2.01
C SER A 211 -12.20 3.21 -1.57
N ALA A 212 -11.73 2.14 -0.91
CA ALA A 212 -12.59 1.08 -0.40
C ALA A 212 -13.49 1.56 0.75
N GLY A 213 -12.95 2.32 1.70
CA GLY A 213 -13.70 2.86 2.84
C GLY A 213 -14.79 3.86 2.41
N LEU A 214 -14.45 4.77 1.48
CA LEU A 214 -15.43 5.70 0.90
C LEU A 214 -16.44 4.96 0.03
N ALA A 215 -16.05 3.95 -0.74
CA ALA A 215 -16.99 3.17 -1.56
C ALA A 215 -18.04 2.42 -0.74
N ALA A 216 -17.69 2.03 0.50
CA ALA A 216 -18.61 1.44 1.47
C ALA A 216 -19.42 2.48 2.27
N THR A 217 -19.05 3.76 2.19
CA THR A 217 -19.73 4.89 2.85
C THR A 217 -20.64 5.63 1.86
N ASP A 218 -20.04 6.34 0.91
CA ASP A 218 -20.69 7.00 -0.23
C ASP A 218 -19.74 6.94 -1.45
N ARG A 219 -20.17 6.22 -2.49
CA ARG A 219 -19.41 6.04 -3.73
C ARG A 219 -19.10 7.34 -4.45
N ARG A 220 -19.92 8.39 -4.28
CA ARG A 220 -19.72 9.70 -4.92
C ARG A 220 -18.48 10.42 -4.37
N LEU A 221 -18.06 10.08 -3.15
CA LEU A 221 -16.92 10.70 -2.49
C LEU A 221 -15.58 10.07 -2.87
N VAL A 222 -15.60 8.85 -3.44
CA VAL A 222 -14.40 8.07 -3.78
C VAL A 222 -13.39 8.84 -4.62
N PRO A 223 -13.77 9.51 -5.74
CA PRO A 223 -12.80 10.20 -6.58
C PRO A 223 -12.07 11.32 -5.82
N TYR A 224 -12.77 12.05 -4.96
CA TYR A 224 -12.21 13.17 -4.21
C TYR A 224 -11.18 12.73 -3.17
N GLY A 225 -11.50 11.69 -2.39
CA GLY A 225 -10.55 11.16 -1.41
C GLY A 225 -9.38 10.43 -2.07
N ALA A 226 -9.65 9.63 -3.10
CA ALA A 226 -8.62 8.87 -3.80
C ALA A 226 -7.58 9.79 -4.47
N LEU A 227 -8.04 10.88 -5.10
CA LEU A 227 -7.16 11.85 -5.77
C LEU A 227 -6.10 12.41 -4.83
N VAL A 228 -6.50 12.87 -3.64
CA VAL A 228 -5.54 13.40 -2.66
C VAL A 228 -4.66 12.26 -2.13
N ALA A 229 -5.25 11.11 -1.80
CA ALA A 229 -4.49 9.96 -1.31
C ALA A 229 -3.37 9.50 -2.28
N THR A 230 -3.56 9.67 -3.59
CA THR A 230 -2.58 9.30 -4.62
C THR A 230 -1.24 10.01 -4.48
N PHE A 231 -1.26 11.28 -4.07
CA PHE A 231 -0.02 12.06 -3.94
C PHE A 231 0.87 11.62 -2.77
N HIS A 232 0.35 10.82 -1.83
CA HIS A 232 1.16 10.30 -0.71
C HIS A 232 2.34 9.47 -1.16
N THR A 233 2.14 8.64 -2.19
CA THR A 233 3.23 7.79 -2.65
C THR A 233 4.35 8.63 -3.26
N GLY A 234 4.01 9.62 -4.10
CA GLY A 234 5.01 10.53 -4.66
C GLY A 234 5.72 11.37 -3.60
N LEU A 235 4.95 12.01 -2.71
CA LEU A 235 5.49 12.85 -1.64
C LEU A 235 6.33 12.03 -0.65
N GLY A 236 5.85 10.86 -0.23
CA GLY A 236 6.55 9.96 0.66
C GLY A 236 7.82 9.39 0.04
N CYS A 237 7.81 9.00 -1.24
CA CYS A 237 9.01 8.53 -1.93
C CYS A 237 10.04 9.65 -2.15
N LEU A 238 9.60 10.92 -2.21
CA LEU A 238 10.51 12.06 -2.21
C LEU A 238 11.10 12.29 -0.81
N LEU A 239 10.24 12.46 0.21
CA LEU A 239 10.65 12.87 1.56
C LEU A 239 11.32 11.75 2.35
N GLY A 240 10.90 10.50 2.18
CA GLY A 240 11.39 9.32 2.89
C GLY A 240 12.90 9.18 2.86
N PRO A 241 13.52 8.96 1.68
CA PRO A 241 14.97 8.77 1.56
C PRO A 241 15.76 10.07 1.70
N SER A 242 15.11 11.23 1.71
CA SER A 242 15.75 12.54 1.77
C SER A 242 15.57 13.21 3.14
N VAL A 243 14.61 14.11 3.28
CA VAL A 243 14.38 14.94 4.47
C VAL A 243 14.11 14.10 5.70
N LEU A 244 13.25 13.07 5.61
CA LEU A 244 12.87 12.25 6.74
C LEU A 244 14.01 11.33 7.19
N PHE A 245 14.78 10.75 6.25
CA PHE A 245 15.97 9.99 6.57
C PHE A 245 17.04 10.85 7.25
N LEU A 246 17.37 12.01 6.66
CA LEU A 246 18.38 12.92 7.21
C LEU A 246 17.97 13.46 8.58
N ALA A 247 16.69 13.79 8.78
CA ALA A 247 16.17 14.20 10.07
C ALA A 247 16.26 13.06 11.11
N THR A 248 15.90 11.84 10.73
CA THR A 248 16.00 10.67 11.61
C THR A 248 17.46 10.43 11.99
N LYS A 249 18.37 10.43 11.02
CA LYS A 249 19.81 10.30 11.24
C LYS A 249 20.36 11.38 12.18
N ALA A 250 19.94 12.63 12.01
CA ALA A 250 20.35 13.71 12.92
C ALA A 250 19.88 13.50 14.37
N ILE A 251 18.76 12.81 14.57
CA ILE A 251 18.19 12.53 15.90
C ILE A 251 18.87 11.32 16.56
N VAL A 252 19.14 10.25 15.79
CA VAL A 252 19.60 8.96 16.35
C VAL A 252 21.11 8.72 16.25
N GLY A 253 21.83 9.54 15.46
CA GLY A 253 23.27 9.41 15.22
C GLY A 253 23.62 8.59 13.99
#